data_AF-A0A8S9GM84-F1
#
_entry.id   AF-A0A8S9GM84-F1
#
_cell.length_a   1.000
_cell.length_b   1.000
_cell.length_c   1.000
_cell.angle_alpha   90.00
_cell.angle_beta   90.00
_cell.angle_gamma   90.00
#
_symmetry.space_group_name_H-M   'P 1'
#
loop_
_entity.id
_entity.type
_entity.pdbx_description
1 polymer ?
#
loop_
_entity_poly.entity_id
_entity_poly.type
_entity_poly.pdbx_seq_one_letter_code
_entity_poly.pdbx_strand_id
1 'polypeptide(L)' 'IIKLLFQSIIYHIWKERNIRIFQSQVTPAPTVRAAVDHQIRDRLLSIKPSPCFQPPLLQVYFAFTRPP' A
#
# COMPACT_ATOMS: atom_id res chain seq x y z
N ILE A 1 0.37 9.67 5.51
CA ILE A 1 0.96 8.68 4.59
C ILE A 1 1.65 7.54 5.34
N ILE A 2 2.59 7.81 6.26
CA ILE A 2 3.31 6.78 7.04
C ILE A 2 2.37 5.81 7.78
N LYS A 3 1.34 6.33 8.47
CA LYS A 3 0.33 5.48 9.14
C LYS A 3 -0.37 4.52 8.16
N LEU A 4 -0.77 5.03 6.98
CA LEU A 4 -1.43 4.24 5.93
C LEU A 4 -0.49 3.17 5.36
N LEU A 5 0.79 3.50 5.17
CA LEU A 5 1.84 2.58 4.75
C LEU A 5 1.99 1.42 5.74
N PHE A 6 2.21 1.70 7.02
CA PHE A 6 2.35 0.67 8.04
C PHE A 6 1.09 -0.20 8.15
N GLN A 7 -0.08 0.41 8.15
CA GLN A 7 -1.34 -0.33 8.20
C GLN A 7 -1.51 -1.26 6.98
N SER A 8 -1.19 -0.79 5.78
CA SER A 8 -1.26 -1.59 4.55
C SER A 8 -0.26 -2.75 4.56
N ILE A 9 0.99 -2.49 4.97
CA ILE A 9 2.06 -3.50 5.04
C ILE A 9 1.72 -4.58 6.07
N ILE A 10 1.36 -4.18 7.30
CA ILE A 10 1.04 -5.13 8.38
C ILE A 10 -0.14 -6.01 7.97
N TYR A 11 -1.19 -5.42 7.39
CA TYR A 11 -2.35 -6.17 6.91
C TYR A 11 -1.97 -7.21 5.85
N HIS A 12 -1.17 -6.82 4.85
CA HIS A 12 -0.79 -7.71 3.77
C HIS A 12 0.13 -8.85 4.23
N ILE A 13 1.08 -8.57 5.16
CA ILE A 13 1.93 -9.61 5.74
C ILE A 13 1.09 -10.59 6.57
N TRP A 14 0.17 -10.08 7.39
CA TRP A 14 -0.74 -10.91 8.17
C TRP A 14 -1.62 -11.78 7.26
N LYS A 15 -2.18 -11.19 6.20
CA LYS A 15 -3.00 -11.91 5.21
C LYS A 15 -2.21 -13.02 4.52
N GLU A 16 -0.97 -12.73 4.11
CA GLU A 16 -0.09 -13.69 3.45
C GLU A 16 0.25 -14.87 4.37
N ARG A 17 0.62 -14.59 5.62
CA ARG A 17 0.87 -15.62 6.64
C ARG A 17 -0.34 -16.52 6.86
N ASN A 18 -1.54 -15.95 6.92
CA ASN A 18 -2.76 -16.75 7.07
C ASN A 18 -3.04 -17.62 5.84
N ILE A 19 -2.85 -17.09 4.63
CA ILE A 19 -2.97 -17.87 3.40
C ILE A 19 -1.99 -19.04 3.41
N ARG A 20 -0.73 -18.83 3.82
CA ARG A 20 0.26 -19.91 3.96
C ARG A 20 -0.18 -20.99 4.95
N ILE A 21 -0.68 -20.61 6.11
CA ILE A 21 -1.08 -21.56 7.17
C ILE A 21 -2.33 -22.35 6.77
N PHE A 22 -3.36 -21.67 6.26
CA PHE A 22 -4.68 -22.26 6.07
C PHE A 22 -4.91 -22.82 4.65
N GLN A 23 -4.16 -22.34 3.66
CA GLN A 23 -4.34 -22.72 2.26
C GLN A 23 -3.07 -23.33 1.64
N SER A 24 -1.95 -23.36 2.37
CA SER A 24 -0.63 -23.81 1.88
C SER A 24 -0.18 -23.12 0.58
N GLN A 25 -0.70 -21.92 0.31
CA GLN A 25 -0.30 -21.12 -0.85
C GLN A 25 0.77 -20.12 -0.44
N VAL A 26 1.80 -19.96 -1.29
CA VAL A 26 2.87 -18.99 -1.08
C VAL A 26 2.68 -17.85 -2.06
N THR A 27 2.53 -16.63 -1.55
CA THR A 27 2.50 -15.44 -2.41
C THR A 27 3.91 -14.86 -2.50
N PRO A 28 4.47 -14.65 -3.70
CA PRO A 28 5.77 -14.01 -3.85
C PRO A 28 5.80 -12.61 -3.24
N ALA A 29 6.91 -12.25 -2.60
CA ALA A 29 7.15 -10.90 -2.07
C ALA A 29 6.86 -9.76 -3.07
N PRO A 30 7.23 -9.83 -4.38
CA PRO A 30 6.89 -8.77 -5.32
C PRO A 30 5.37 -8.60 -5.50
N THR A 31 4.60 -9.69 -5.47
CA THR A 31 3.13 -9.66 -5.56
C THR A 31 2.51 -8.98 -4.34
N VAL A 32 3.01 -9.30 -3.14
CA VAL A 32 2.57 -8.64 -1.90
C VAL A 32 2.91 -7.14 -1.93
N ARG A 33 4.10 -6.79 -2.41
CA ARG A 33 4.53 -5.38 -2.56
C ARG A 33 3.64 -4.62 -3.55
N ALA A 34 3.30 -5.22 -4.69
CA ALA A 34 2.41 -4.62 -5.68
C ALA A 34 1.00 -4.40 -5.09
N ALA A 35 0.48 -5.36 -4.31
CA ALA A 35 -0.81 -5.24 -3.64
C ALA A 35 -0.82 -4.10 -2.60
N VAL A 36 0.25 -3.95 -1.81
CA VAL A 36 0.42 -2.83 -0.88
C VAL A 36 0.42 -1.49 -1.61
N ASP A 37 1.18 -1.40 -2.71
CA ASP A 37 1.29 -0.19 -3.52
C ASP A 37 -0.05 0.20 -4.15
N HIS A 38 -0.76 -0.76 -4.76
CA HIS A 38 -2.11 -0.55 -5.31
C HIS A 38 -3.08 -0.05 -4.23
N GLN A 39 -3.10 -0.71 -3.07
CA GLN A 39 -3.96 -0.32 -1.96
C GLN A 39 -3.69 1.12 -1.49
N ILE A 40 -2.42 1.53 -1.43
CA ILE A 40 -2.07 2.89 -1.00
C ILE A 40 -2.51 3.91 -2.05
N ARG A 41 -2.23 3.66 -3.33
CA ARG A 41 -2.63 4.53 -4.43
C ARG A 41 -4.15 4.72 -4.47
N ASP A 42 -4.92 3.64 -4.37
CA ASP A 42 -6.39 3.69 -4.35
C ASP A 42 -6.91 4.57 -3.20
N ARG A 43 -6.30 4.44 -2.02
CA ARG A 43 -6.70 5.23 -0.84
C ARG A 43 -6.30 6.69 -0.98
N LEU A 44 -5.14 6.98 -1.57
CA LEU A 44 -4.71 8.35 -1.84
C LEU A 44 -5.59 9.03 -2.89
N LEU A 45 -6.03 8.30 -3.93
CA LEU A 45 -6.95 8.80 -4.96
C LEU A 45 -8.37 9.02 -4.43
N SER A 46 -8.80 8.21 -3.45
CA SER A 46 -10.11 8.36 -2.79
C SER A 46 -10.21 9.61 -1.90
N ILE A 47 -9.06 10.15 -1.44
CA ILE A 47 -9.04 11.37 -0.63
C ILE A 47 -9.35 12.56 -1.55
N LYS A 48 -10.45 13.28 -1.26
CA LYS A 48 -10.78 14.51 -1.97
C LYS A 48 -9.63 15.52 -1.84
N PRO A 49 -9.27 16.24 -2.92
CA PRO A 49 -8.26 17.29 -2.86
C PRO A 49 -8.65 18.30 -1.78
N SER A 50 -7.72 18.57 -0.85
CA SER A 50 -7.89 19.69 0.07
C SER A 50 -7.73 21.00 -0.70
N PRO A 51 -8.55 22.04 -0.44
CA PRO A 51 -8.43 23.33 -1.11
C PRO A 51 -7.14 24.09 -0.75
N CYS A 52 -6.39 23.64 0.26
CA CYS A 52 -5.11 24.23 0.66
C CYS A 52 -3.97 23.80 -0.28
N PHE A 53 -3.03 24.72 -0.55
CA PHE A 53 -1.78 24.52 -1.28
C PHE A 53 -0.87 23.46 -0.62
N GLN A 54 -1.28 22.20 -0.67
CA GLN A 54 -0.47 21.05 -0.28
C GLN A 54 -0.20 20.21 -1.52
N PRO A 55 1.03 19.72 -1.72
CA PRO A 55 1.29 18.79 -2.82
C PRO A 55 0.34 17.60 -2.66
N PRO A 56 -0.29 17.11 -3.75
CA PRO A 56 -1.18 15.97 -3.68
C PRO A 56 -0.44 14.80 -3.01
N LEU A 57 -1.11 14.14 -2.05
CA LEU A 57 -0.49 13.08 -1.24
C LEU A 57 0.12 11.95 -2.10
N LEU A 58 -0.44 11.75 -3.31
CA LEU A 58 0.09 10.84 -4.32
C LEU A 58 1.47 11.25 -4.85
N GLN A 59 1.71 12.55 -5.07
CA GLN A 59 3.01 13.06 -5.50
C GLN A 59 4.06 12.87 -4.40
N VAL A 60 3.69 13.11 -3.14
CA VAL A 60 4.56 12.82 -1.99
C VAL A 60 4.89 11.33 -1.93
N TYR A 61 3.90 10.47 -2.17
CA TYR A 61 4.10 9.01 -2.20
C TYR A 61 5.06 8.56 -3.31
N PHE A 62 4.94 9.10 -4.53
CA PHE A 62 5.87 8.81 -5.63
C PHE A 62 7.29 9.32 -5.39
N ALA A 63 7.47 10.43 -4.65
CA ALA A 63 8.80 10.90 -4.29
C ALA A 63 9.56 9.89 -3.39
N PHE A 64 8.84 9.09 -2.59
CA PHE A 64 9.44 8.12 -1.67
C PHE A 64 9.42 6.68 -2.18
N THR A 65 8.71 6.39 -3.26
CA THR A 65 8.57 5.04 -3.81
C THR A 65 9.10 4.99 -5.23
N ARG A 66 10.18 4.22 -5.43
CA ARG A 66 10.64 3.92 -6.79
C ARG A 66 9.60 3.01 -7.46
N PRO A 67 9.12 3.33 -8.67
CA PRO A 67 8.21 2.45 -9.41
C PRO A 67 8.87 1.07 -9.62
N PRO A 68 8.08 -0.02 -9.58
CA PRO A 68 8.58 -1.37 -9.81
C PRO A 68 9.16 -1.55 -11.22
#